data_AF-A0A520BKJ5-F1
#
_entry.id   AF-A0A520BKJ5-F1
#
_cell.length_a   1.000
_cell.length_b   1.000
_cell.length_c   1.000
_cell.angle_alpha   90.00
_cell.angle_beta   90.00
_cell.angle_gamma   90.00
#
_symmetry.space_group_name_H-M   'P 1'
#
loop_
_entity.id
_entity.type
_entity.pdbx_description
1 polymer ?
#
loop_
_entity_poly.entity_id
_entity_poly.type
_entity_poly.pdbx_seq_one_letter_code
_entity_poly.pdbx_strand_id
1 'polypeptide(L)'
;AEAINNQILNDGDVSAFLRIGTDNQDNYYEYNIPLKITMPGTSDPDAIWPEANRMDIDLTLFQNAKLARNVAKQPNGQPWPINVPFTYSDGVRTIIVKGQPDMSKVRIYMLGVKNPLRNLANPEGDDGLDKNVLVWFNELRLTEFDERGGWAATARLNLKLADFADVNISGSKSTIGFGSIDSRVSERNRADNVLLDVSSAVELGKFLPQKSGVKIPMFVSYSKQVATPQFNPKTPDIELKNALDQATKEQKDSILNFSQDYTVRRGINFTNVRKERTNNTKPVRLWDIENFSASYAYTQYDHRDFINQSSIQNNYRGSLQYSYSKESKSYAPFEKIIKSNMLSILKDFNFSILPSAINFRVDVDRLYSENTLRNNDPNNTIPLLQNGYGTTFNKNFRMSRLYGIAWNLTRSLQLDFN
;
A
#
# COMPACT_ATOMS: atom_id res chain seq x y z
N ALA A 1 23.57 -43.45 3.84
CA ALA A 1 24.49 -43.26 4.98
C ALA A 1 25.32 -44.50 5.11
N GLU A 2 26.59 -44.40 5.50
CA GLU A 2 27.52 -45.52 5.52
C GLU A 2 28.14 -45.70 6.91
N ALA A 3 28.34 -46.95 7.31
CA ALA A 3 29.07 -47.27 8.54
C ALA A 3 30.57 -47.01 8.37
N ILE A 4 31.22 -46.53 9.43
CA ILE A 4 32.67 -46.29 9.45
C ILE A 4 33.37 -47.45 10.20
N ASN A 5 34.53 -47.89 9.70
CA ASN A 5 35.42 -48.86 10.37
C ASN A 5 34.77 -50.20 10.78
N ASN A 6 33.88 -50.77 9.94
CA ASN A 6 33.21 -52.05 10.20
C ASN A 6 32.35 -52.09 11.49
N GLN A 7 31.94 -50.94 12.02
CA GLN A 7 30.94 -50.90 13.10
C GLN A 7 29.56 -51.29 12.57
N ILE A 8 28.78 -51.97 13.41
CA ILE A 8 27.39 -52.32 13.08
C ILE A 8 26.54 -51.05 13.22
N LEU A 9 25.94 -50.63 12.10
CA LEU A 9 24.98 -49.53 12.04
C LEU A 9 23.73 -50.05 11.34
N ASN A 10 22.59 -50.00 12.01
CA ASN A 10 21.32 -50.51 11.48
C ASN A 10 20.51 -49.39 10.82
N ASP A 11 19.56 -49.78 9.97
CA ASP A 11 18.57 -48.86 9.42
C ASP A 11 17.79 -48.18 10.54
N GLY A 12 17.71 -46.85 10.49
CA GLY A 12 17.01 -46.03 11.48
C GLY A 12 17.83 -45.63 12.72
N ASP A 13 19.04 -46.17 12.90
CA ASP A 13 19.92 -45.81 14.04
C ASP A 13 20.28 -44.32 14.06
N VAL A 14 20.29 -43.67 12.90
CA VAL A 14 20.54 -42.23 12.78
C VAL A 14 19.51 -41.59 11.86
N SER A 15 19.20 -40.33 12.12
CA SER A 15 18.30 -39.52 11.30
C SER A 15 19.05 -38.36 10.66
N ALA A 16 18.73 -38.04 9.41
CA ALA A 16 19.13 -36.76 8.83
C ALA A 16 18.04 -35.72 9.06
N PHE A 17 18.42 -34.46 9.17
CA PHE A 17 17.47 -33.37 9.27
C PHE A 17 17.81 -32.19 8.37
N LEU A 18 16.76 -31.53 7.89
CA LEU A 18 16.80 -30.22 7.27
C LEU A 18 16.04 -29.23 8.14
N ARG A 19 16.74 -28.24 8.67
CA ARG A 19 16.17 -27.13 9.42
C ARG A 19 16.15 -25.87 8.55
N ILE A 20 14.99 -25.23 8.46
CA ILE A 20 14.76 -23.98 7.72
C ILE A 20 14.12 -22.94 8.63
N GLY A 21 14.54 -21.69 8.52
CA GLY A 21 13.96 -20.64 9.35
C GLY A 21 14.62 -19.28 9.22
N THR A 22 14.16 -18.35 10.07
CA THR A 22 14.78 -17.03 10.24
C THR A 22 16.08 -17.13 11.05
N ASP A 23 16.17 -18.15 11.90
CA ASP A 23 17.35 -18.52 12.68
C ASP A 23 17.42 -20.06 12.84
N ASN A 24 18.46 -20.57 13.50
CA ASN A 24 18.64 -22.01 13.73
C ASN A 24 18.37 -22.44 15.18
N GLN A 25 17.91 -21.56 16.07
CA GLN A 25 17.80 -21.87 17.50
C GLN A 25 16.40 -21.70 18.05
N ASP A 26 15.67 -20.66 17.65
CA ASP A 26 14.41 -20.25 18.26
C ASP A 26 13.26 -20.22 17.29
N ASN A 27 13.48 -19.94 16.00
CA ASN A 27 12.43 -19.83 14.98
C ASN A 27 12.76 -20.67 13.75
N TYR A 28 12.41 -21.95 13.80
CA TYR A 28 12.66 -22.88 12.71
C TYR A 28 11.57 -23.94 12.55
N TYR A 29 11.47 -24.41 11.31
CA TYR A 29 10.94 -25.71 10.95
C TYR A 29 12.10 -26.69 10.81
N GLU A 30 11.92 -27.92 11.23
CA GLU A 30 12.90 -28.97 11.02
C GLU A 30 12.22 -30.26 10.57
N TYR A 31 12.61 -30.74 9.41
CA TYR A 31 12.18 -32.02 8.88
C TYR A 31 13.23 -33.07 9.19
N ASN A 32 12.84 -34.18 9.83
CA ASN A 32 13.73 -35.28 10.18
C ASN A 32 13.25 -36.57 9.49
N ILE A 33 14.20 -37.33 8.96
CA ILE A 33 13.97 -38.65 8.34
C ILE A 33 15.00 -39.67 8.86
N PRO A 34 14.56 -40.85 9.35
CA PRO A 34 15.46 -41.95 9.68
C PRO A 34 16.22 -42.44 8.44
N LEU A 35 17.53 -42.65 8.55
CA LEU A 35 18.36 -43.04 7.42
C LEU A 35 18.43 -44.55 7.28
N LYS A 36 18.32 -45.00 6.02
CA LYS A 36 18.71 -46.32 5.56
C LYS A 36 20.22 -46.39 5.34
N ILE A 37 20.85 -47.46 5.82
CA ILE A 37 22.28 -47.66 5.74
C ILE A 37 22.63 -48.42 4.45
N THR A 38 23.63 -47.91 3.73
CA THR A 38 24.18 -48.55 2.55
C THR A 38 25.23 -49.56 2.99
N MET A 39 25.14 -50.79 2.49
CA MET A 39 26.08 -51.85 2.86
C MET A 39 27.49 -51.55 2.33
N PRO A 40 28.56 -51.88 3.09
CA PRO A 40 29.93 -51.71 2.61
C PRO A 40 30.18 -52.45 1.28
N GLY A 41 30.88 -51.79 0.36
CA GLY A 41 31.20 -52.36 -0.96
C GLY A 41 30.07 -52.25 -2.00
N THR A 42 28.96 -51.59 -1.67
CA THR A 42 27.89 -51.29 -2.64
C THR A 42 28.38 -50.31 -3.70
N SER A 43 28.24 -50.68 -4.98
CA SER A 43 28.57 -49.82 -6.13
C SER A 43 27.34 -49.37 -6.92
N ASP A 44 26.16 -49.89 -6.60
CA ASP A 44 24.90 -49.54 -7.25
C ASP A 44 24.45 -48.14 -6.81
N PRO A 45 24.33 -47.17 -7.74
CA PRO A 45 23.91 -45.81 -7.40
C PRO A 45 22.57 -45.71 -6.67
N ASP A 46 21.59 -46.56 -6.98
CA ASP A 46 20.26 -46.53 -6.34
C ASP A 46 20.29 -47.11 -4.92
N ALA A 47 21.27 -47.95 -4.61
CA ALA A 47 21.53 -48.44 -3.27
C ALA A 47 22.41 -47.48 -2.43
N ILE A 48 23.24 -46.66 -3.09
CA ILE A 48 23.99 -45.56 -2.45
C ILE A 48 23.06 -44.37 -2.15
N TRP A 49 22.14 -44.05 -3.06
CA TRP A 49 21.12 -43.00 -2.92
C TRP A 49 19.70 -43.57 -2.86
N PRO A 50 19.38 -44.38 -1.83
CA PRO A 50 18.09 -45.04 -1.75
C PRO A 50 16.96 -44.02 -1.65
N GLU A 51 15.84 -44.31 -2.29
CA GLU A 51 14.65 -43.45 -2.28
C GLU A 51 14.18 -43.13 -0.85
N ALA A 52 14.30 -44.09 0.07
CA ALA A 52 13.99 -43.91 1.49
C ALA A 52 14.80 -42.79 2.18
N ASN A 53 15.98 -42.41 1.66
CA ASN A 53 16.82 -41.33 2.19
C ASN A 53 16.57 -39.98 1.49
N ARG A 54 15.68 -39.92 0.48
CA ARG A 54 15.37 -38.67 -0.21
C ARG A 54 14.45 -37.81 0.65
N MET A 55 14.89 -36.60 0.97
CA MET A 55 14.07 -35.60 1.64
C MET A 55 13.15 -34.91 0.62
N ASP A 56 12.08 -35.60 0.25
CA ASP A 56 11.00 -35.02 -0.54
C ASP A 56 9.96 -34.37 0.39
N ILE A 57 10.02 -33.05 0.50
CA ILE A 57 9.32 -32.26 1.51
C ILE A 57 8.27 -31.38 0.81
N ASP A 58 7.00 -31.75 0.97
CA ASP A 58 5.91 -30.84 0.68
C ASP A 58 5.90 -29.71 1.73
N LEU A 59 6.12 -28.47 1.29
CA LEU A 59 6.16 -27.30 2.17
C LEU A 59 4.84 -27.05 2.91
N THR A 60 3.72 -27.60 2.43
CA THR A 60 2.44 -27.56 3.16
C THR A 60 2.50 -28.34 4.48
N LEU A 61 3.38 -29.34 4.60
CA LEU A 61 3.61 -30.07 5.86
C LEU A 61 4.10 -29.14 6.97
N PHE A 62 4.95 -28.16 6.67
CA PHE A 62 5.39 -27.17 7.64
C PHE A 62 4.24 -26.29 8.12
N GLN A 63 3.35 -25.88 7.21
CA GLN A 63 2.15 -25.13 7.56
C GLN A 63 1.23 -25.95 8.46
N ASN A 64 0.98 -27.21 8.09
CA ASN A 64 0.14 -28.12 8.85
C ASN A 64 0.71 -28.38 10.25
N ALA A 65 2.02 -28.61 10.36
CA ALA A 65 2.70 -28.77 11.65
C ALA A 65 2.60 -27.51 12.52
N LYS A 66 2.74 -26.30 11.93
CA LYS A 66 2.54 -25.03 12.66
C LYS A 66 1.11 -24.86 13.14
N LEU A 67 0.13 -25.16 12.28
CA LEU A 67 -1.30 -25.09 12.63
C LEU A 67 -1.63 -26.09 13.73
N ALA A 68 -1.13 -27.32 13.64
CA ALA A 68 -1.28 -28.34 14.68
C ALA A 68 -0.67 -27.88 16.01
N ARG A 69 0.53 -27.27 16.00
CA ARG A 69 1.15 -26.67 17.20
C ARG A 69 0.24 -25.59 17.80
N ASN A 70 -0.28 -24.69 16.97
CA ASN A 70 -1.06 -23.55 17.43
C ASN A 70 -2.36 -23.95 18.14
N VAL A 71 -2.94 -25.12 17.81
CA VAL A 71 -4.12 -25.67 18.49
C VAL A 71 -3.79 -26.70 19.57
N ALA A 72 -2.53 -27.16 19.63
CA ALA A 72 -2.09 -28.14 20.61
C ALA A 72 -2.15 -27.58 22.04
N LYS A 73 -2.45 -28.47 22.98
CA LYS A 73 -2.49 -28.17 24.41
C LYS A 73 -1.59 -29.13 25.16
N GLN A 74 -0.97 -28.62 26.21
CA GLN A 74 -0.28 -29.44 27.19
C GLN A 74 -1.29 -30.27 28.01
N PRO A 75 -0.83 -31.33 28.72
CA PRO A 75 -1.70 -32.15 29.57
C PRO A 75 -2.47 -31.36 30.65
N ASN A 76 -1.95 -30.21 31.06
CA ASN A 76 -2.60 -29.27 32.00
C ASN A 76 -3.68 -28.37 31.33
N GLY A 77 -3.98 -28.59 30.05
CA GLY A 77 -4.96 -27.83 29.27
C GLY A 77 -4.47 -26.48 28.73
N GLN A 78 -3.26 -26.05 29.06
CA GLN A 78 -2.68 -24.80 28.56
C GLN A 78 -2.27 -24.91 27.09
N PRO A 79 -2.32 -23.82 26.30
CA PRO A 79 -1.79 -23.82 24.93
C PRO A 79 -0.32 -24.25 24.88
N TRP A 80 0.08 -24.93 23.81
CA TRP A 80 1.46 -25.33 23.63
C TRP A 80 2.40 -24.11 23.58
N PRO A 81 3.43 -24.02 24.44
CA PRO A 81 4.34 -22.87 24.45
C PRO A 81 5.12 -22.74 23.14
N ILE A 82 5.19 -21.52 22.62
CA ILE A 82 5.83 -21.22 21.32
C ILE A 82 7.34 -21.54 21.35
N ASN A 83 7.99 -21.35 22.49
CA ASN A 83 9.43 -21.55 22.68
C ASN A 83 9.82 -23.01 22.94
N VAL A 84 8.86 -23.94 23.02
CA VAL A 84 9.11 -25.38 23.21
C VAL A 84 8.93 -26.10 21.87
N PRO A 85 9.91 -26.92 21.42
CA PRO A 85 9.77 -27.70 20.19
C PRO A 85 8.50 -28.55 20.19
N PHE A 86 7.66 -28.38 19.17
CA PHE A 86 6.49 -29.21 18.92
C PHE A 86 6.81 -30.23 17.83
N THR A 87 6.54 -31.51 18.08
CA THR A 87 6.78 -32.58 17.10
C THR A 87 5.47 -32.99 16.44
N TYR A 88 5.45 -32.97 15.12
CA TYR A 88 4.36 -33.42 14.26
C TYR A 88 4.84 -34.63 13.45
N SER A 89 4.17 -35.76 13.62
CA SER A 89 4.54 -37.00 12.94
C SER A 89 3.84 -37.12 11.59
N ASP A 90 4.59 -37.51 10.56
CA ASP A 90 4.12 -37.80 9.20
C ASP A 90 4.66 -39.18 8.79
N GLY A 91 3.94 -40.24 9.14
CA GLY A 91 4.41 -41.62 8.99
C GLY A 91 5.71 -41.86 9.78
N VAL A 92 6.78 -42.20 9.07
CA VAL A 92 8.12 -42.41 9.64
C VAL A 92 8.95 -41.11 9.75
N ARG A 93 8.45 -40.01 9.20
CA ARG A 93 9.09 -38.69 9.21
C ARG A 93 8.56 -37.86 10.36
N THR A 94 9.36 -36.91 10.85
CA THR A 94 8.91 -35.98 11.89
C THR A 94 9.26 -34.55 11.54
N ILE A 95 8.29 -33.66 11.74
CA ILE A 95 8.45 -32.22 11.59
C ILE A 95 8.46 -31.58 12.97
N ILE A 96 9.50 -30.81 13.28
CA ILE A 96 9.61 -30.05 14.51
C ILE A 96 9.39 -28.57 14.21
N VAL A 97 8.54 -27.93 15.03
CA VAL A 97 8.27 -26.49 14.97
C VAL A 97 8.68 -25.86 16.30
N LYS A 98 9.59 -24.89 16.26
CA LYS A 98 9.94 -24.06 17.42
C LYS A 98 9.84 -22.58 17.03
N GLY A 99 9.25 -21.77 17.91
CA GLY A 99 9.08 -20.33 17.71
C GLY A 99 7.94 -19.97 16.79
N GLN A 100 8.10 -18.84 16.11
CA GLN A 100 7.23 -18.37 15.01
C GLN A 100 8.05 -18.32 13.70
N PRO A 101 8.49 -19.48 13.17
CA PRO A 101 9.23 -19.51 11.91
C PRO A 101 8.38 -18.93 10.77
N ASP A 102 9.04 -18.40 9.75
CA ASP A 102 8.42 -17.76 8.59
C ASP A 102 9.11 -18.20 7.31
N MET A 103 8.42 -19.00 6.49
CA MET A 103 8.92 -19.49 5.22
C MET A 103 9.05 -18.38 4.15
N SER A 104 8.41 -17.22 4.34
CA SER A 104 8.60 -16.07 3.44
C SER A 104 9.94 -15.37 3.67
N LYS A 105 10.62 -15.64 4.79
CA LYS A 105 11.87 -14.99 5.22
C LYS A 105 12.91 -16.00 5.68
N VAL A 106 13.07 -17.09 4.94
CA VAL A 106 14.13 -18.07 5.23
C VAL A 106 15.49 -17.40 5.07
N ARG A 107 16.31 -17.48 6.12
CA ARG A 107 17.69 -16.95 6.16
C ARG A 107 18.72 -18.05 6.34
N ILE A 108 18.34 -19.14 7.00
CA ILE A 108 19.24 -20.24 7.34
C ILE A 108 18.64 -21.54 6.86
N TYR A 109 19.48 -22.33 6.18
CA TYR A 109 19.29 -23.76 5.96
C TYR A 109 20.38 -24.47 6.76
N MET A 110 19.98 -25.40 7.63
CA MET A 110 20.90 -26.22 8.40
C MET A 110 20.59 -27.68 8.13
N LEU A 111 21.57 -28.36 7.56
CA LEU A 111 21.57 -29.81 7.37
C LEU A 111 22.37 -30.45 8.49
N GLY A 112 21.94 -31.59 8.97
CA GLY A 112 22.69 -32.32 9.96
C GLY A 112 22.22 -33.75 10.15
N VAL A 113 22.93 -34.44 11.03
CA VAL A 113 22.66 -35.83 11.41
C VAL A 113 22.39 -35.85 12.90
N LYS A 114 21.42 -36.66 13.32
CA LYS A 114 21.06 -36.88 14.72
C LYS A 114 21.18 -38.35 15.03
N ASN A 115 21.82 -38.62 16.16
CA ASN A 115 21.61 -39.83 16.92
C ASN A 115 20.36 -39.58 17.80
N PRO A 116 19.23 -40.27 17.60
CA PRO A 116 18.07 -40.10 18.45
C PRO A 116 18.42 -40.39 19.92
N LEU A 117 17.64 -39.81 20.83
CA LEU A 117 17.77 -40.16 22.24
C LEU A 117 16.93 -41.40 22.51
N ARG A 118 17.48 -42.36 23.25
CA ARG A 118 16.77 -43.56 23.66
C ARG A 118 15.43 -43.21 24.30
N ASN A 119 14.34 -43.60 23.62
CA ASN A 119 13.01 -43.42 24.14
C ASN A 119 12.72 -44.49 25.19
N LEU A 120 12.64 -44.10 26.47
CA LEU A 120 12.34 -45.02 27.57
C LEU A 120 10.95 -45.68 27.45
N ALA A 121 10.02 -45.06 26.70
CA ALA A 121 8.70 -45.62 26.43
C ALA A 121 8.67 -46.57 25.21
N ASN A 122 9.71 -46.58 24.37
CA ASN A 122 9.90 -47.53 23.27
C ASN A 122 11.39 -47.93 23.16
N PRO A 123 11.88 -48.81 24.05
CA PRO A 123 13.30 -49.14 24.15
C PRO A 123 13.86 -49.90 22.94
N GLU A 124 12.99 -50.48 22.10
CA GLU A 124 13.40 -51.28 20.93
C GLU A 124 13.77 -50.41 19.72
N GLY A 125 13.44 -49.12 19.74
CA GLY A 125 13.68 -48.20 18.61
C GLY A 125 15.05 -47.53 18.61
N ASP A 126 15.83 -47.62 19.69
CA ASP A 126 17.12 -46.94 19.85
C ASP A 126 17.95 -47.62 20.97
N ASP A 127 19.22 -47.95 20.70
CA ASP A 127 20.09 -48.64 21.65
C ASP A 127 20.76 -47.73 22.69
N GLY A 128 20.65 -46.41 22.53
CA GLY A 128 21.24 -45.39 23.37
C GLY A 128 22.77 -45.30 23.30
N LEU A 129 23.38 -45.88 22.27
CA LEU A 129 24.83 -45.91 22.10
C LEU A 129 25.32 -44.81 21.14
N ASP A 130 26.59 -44.44 21.28
CA ASP A 130 27.25 -43.55 20.34
C ASP A 130 27.36 -44.20 18.95
N LYS A 131 26.99 -43.45 17.91
CA LYS A 131 27.02 -43.92 16.51
C LYS A 131 28.10 -43.17 15.72
N ASN A 132 28.89 -43.90 14.94
CA ASN A 132 29.81 -43.34 13.94
C ASN A 132 29.27 -43.58 12.54
N VAL A 133 28.98 -42.52 11.81
CA VAL A 133 28.34 -42.60 10.49
C VAL A 133 28.92 -41.57 9.53
N LEU A 134 29.06 -41.96 8.27
CA LEU A 134 29.33 -41.06 7.15
C LEU A 134 28.02 -40.77 6.41
N VAL A 135 27.63 -39.50 6.35
CA VAL A 135 26.42 -39.06 5.65
C VAL A 135 26.81 -38.04 4.59
N TRP A 136 26.39 -38.29 3.36
CA TRP A 136 26.50 -37.34 2.26
C TRP A 136 25.15 -36.70 1.98
N PHE A 137 25.17 -35.40 1.72
CA PHE A 137 24.01 -34.64 1.27
C PHE A 137 24.28 -34.19 -0.15
N ASN A 138 23.32 -34.40 -1.04
CA ASN A 138 23.44 -33.98 -2.43
C ASN A 138 22.10 -33.46 -2.97
N GLU A 139 22.23 -32.51 -3.89
CA GLU A 139 21.19 -31.74 -4.59
C GLU A 139 20.04 -31.23 -3.71
N LEU A 140 20.16 -29.98 -3.26
CA LEU A 140 19.03 -29.22 -2.72
C LEU A 140 18.39 -28.40 -3.84
N ARG A 141 17.13 -28.71 -4.16
CA ARG A 141 16.34 -27.96 -5.13
C ARG A 141 14.93 -27.71 -4.63
N LEU A 142 14.31 -26.67 -5.18
CA LEU A 142 12.89 -26.42 -5.06
C LEU A 142 12.26 -26.66 -6.43
N THR A 143 11.24 -27.51 -6.48
CA THR A 143 10.51 -27.87 -7.70
C THR A 143 9.00 -27.69 -7.46
N GLU A 144 8.20 -27.85 -8.52
CA GLU A 144 6.73 -27.81 -8.43
C GLU A 144 6.18 -26.49 -7.87
N PHE A 145 6.56 -25.41 -8.55
CA PHE A 145 6.02 -24.09 -8.24
C PHE A 145 4.50 -24.07 -8.43
N ASP A 146 3.82 -23.25 -7.63
CA ASP A 146 2.39 -23.04 -7.77
C ASP A 146 2.06 -22.40 -9.12
N GLU A 147 1.44 -23.19 -10.00
CA GLU A 147 1.02 -22.76 -11.34
C GLU A 147 -0.42 -22.24 -11.38
N ARG A 148 -1.07 -22.05 -10.22
CA ARG A 148 -2.44 -21.49 -10.15
C ARG A 148 -2.51 -20.18 -10.93
N GLY A 149 -3.39 -20.16 -11.93
CA GLY A 149 -3.69 -18.95 -12.69
C GLY A 149 -4.57 -17.99 -11.90
N GLY A 150 -4.48 -16.71 -12.23
CA GLY A 150 -5.44 -15.69 -11.81
C GLY A 150 -6.17 -15.11 -13.00
N TRP A 151 -7.26 -14.39 -12.73
CA TRP A 151 -7.99 -13.63 -13.74
C TRP A 151 -8.06 -12.16 -13.34
N ALA A 152 -8.26 -11.31 -14.34
CA ALA A 152 -8.61 -9.93 -14.11
C ALA A 152 -9.76 -9.52 -15.02
N ALA A 153 -10.64 -8.68 -14.51
CA ALA A 153 -11.71 -8.05 -15.27
C ALA A 153 -11.68 -6.56 -15.00
N THR A 154 -11.83 -5.76 -16.05
CA THR A 154 -11.98 -4.30 -15.96
C THR A 154 -13.21 -3.90 -16.73
N ALA A 155 -14.06 -3.08 -16.10
CA ALA A 155 -15.23 -2.46 -16.70
C ALA A 155 -15.06 -0.95 -16.64
N ARG A 156 -15.41 -0.25 -17.72
CA ARG A 156 -15.39 1.21 -17.80
C ARG A 156 -16.67 1.69 -18.47
N LEU A 157 -17.29 2.71 -17.88
CA LEU A 157 -18.50 3.34 -18.36
C LEU A 157 -18.29 4.86 -18.35
N ASN A 158 -18.44 5.49 -19.51
CA ASN A 158 -18.35 6.94 -19.66
C ASN A 158 -19.72 7.44 -20.16
N LEU A 159 -20.33 8.35 -19.42
CA LEU A 159 -21.66 8.90 -19.70
C LEU A 159 -21.54 10.41 -19.91
N LYS A 160 -21.83 10.87 -21.11
CA LYS A 160 -21.88 12.30 -21.44
C LYS A 160 -23.32 12.80 -21.45
N LEU A 161 -23.65 13.69 -20.53
CA LEU A 161 -24.97 14.32 -20.39
C LEU A 161 -24.94 15.71 -21.07
N ALA A 162 -25.01 15.69 -22.40
CA ALA A 162 -24.94 16.87 -23.26
C ALA A 162 -23.75 17.80 -22.90
N ASP A 163 -24.02 19.06 -22.58
CA ASP A 163 -23.05 20.07 -22.18
C ASP A 163 -22.95 20.25 -20.65
N PHE A 164 -23.70 19.46 -19.87
CA PHE A 164 -23.86 19.67 -18.44
C PHE A 164 -22.90 18.82 -17.61
N ALA A 165 -22.77 17.53 -17.92
CA ALA A 165 -21.96 16.64 -17.12
C ALA A 165 -21.31 15.51 -17.92
N ASP A 166 -20.15 15.07 -17.46
CA ASP A 166 -19.43 13.90 -17.93
C ASP A 166 -19.12 13.01 -16.71
N VAL A 167 -19.66 11.79 -16.70
CA VAL A 167 -19.52 10.84 -15.59
C VAL A 167 -18.71 9.64 -16.05
N ASN A 168 -17.60 9.37 -15.39
CA ASN A 168 -16.72 8.24 -15.66
C ASN A 168 -16.74 7.29 -14.47
N ILE A 169 -17.04 6.02 -14.72
CA ILE A 169 -17.05 4.94 -13.74
C ILE A 169 -16.10 3.86 -14.25
N SER A 170 -15.12 3.48 -13.45
CA SER A 170 -14.25 2.34 -13.73
C SER A 170 -14.19 1.40 -12.54
N GLY A 171 -14.32 0.11 -12.80
CA GLY A 171 -14.11 -0.94 -11.82
C GLY A 171 -13.12 -1.95 -12.36
N SER A 172 -12.21 -2.42 -11.51
CA SER A 172 -11.34 -3.54 -11.85
C SER A 172 -11.21 -4.51 -10.70
N LYS A 173 -11.11 -5.79 -11.04
CA LYS A 173 -10.81 -6.86 -10.11
C LYS A 173 -9.71 -7.72 -10.70
N SER A 174 -8.72 -8.09 -9.90
CA SER A 174 -7.69 -9.06 -10.28
C SER A 174 -7.43 -10.00 -9.11
N THR A 175 -7.29 -11.29 -9.38
CA THR A 175 -7.05 -12.27 -8.33
C THR A 175 -5.58 -12.59 -8.13
N ILE A 176 -5.27 -13.27 -7.04
CA ILE A 176 -3.99 -13.93 -6.81
C ILE A 176 -3.61 -14.80 -8.03
N GLY A 177 -2.33 -14.78 -8.42
CA GLY A 177 -1.79 -15.50 -9.57
C GLY A 177 -1.93 -14.77 -10.91
N PHE A 178 -2.68 -13.66 -11.00
CA PHE A 178 -2.77 -12.87 -12.22
C PHE A 178 -1.46 -12.10 -12.48
N GLY A 179 -1.01 -12.05 -13.72
CA GLY A 179 0.20 -11.35 -14.14
C GLY A 179 0.28 -11.26 -15.67
N SER A 180 1.27 -10.54 -16.19
CA SER A 180 1.57 -10.54 -17.62
C SER A 180 2.27 -11.84 -18.03
N ILE A 181 2.31 -12.14 -19.34
CA ILE A 181 2.89 -13.40 -19.87
C ILE A 181 4.38 -13.53 -19.54
N ASP A 182 5.09 -12.41 -19.48
CA ASP A 182 6.51 -12.30 -19.15
C ASP A 182 6.79 -12.25 -17.63
N SER A 183 5.76 -12.21 -16.78
CA SER A 183 5.93 -12.17 -15.32
C SER A 183 6.52 -13.47 -14.78
N ARG A 184 7.58 -13.37 -13.98
CA ARG A 184 8.09 -14.50 -13.18
C ARG A 184 7.07 -14.91 -12.11
N VAL A 185 7.15 -16.15 -11.63
CA VAL A 185 6.25 -16.67 -10.57
C VAL A 185 6.25 -15.78 -9.32
N SER A 186 7.40 -15.19 -8.96
CA SER A 186 7.53 -14.26 -7.84
C SER A 186 6.89 -12.88 -8.07
N GLU A 187 6.69 -12.48 -9.32
CA GLU A 187 6.18 -11.16 -9.73
C GLU A 187 4.67 -11.17 -9.97
N ARG A 188 4.07 -12.35 -10.07
CA ARG A 188 2.60 -12.50 -10.17
C ARG A 188 1.91 -11.96 -8.93
N ASN A 189 0.66 -11.53 -9.11
CA ASN A 189 -0.12 -10.92 -8.05
C ASN A 189 -0.28 -11.84 -6.83
N ARG A 190 0.01 -11.33 -5.64
CA ARG A 190 -0.14 -12.06 -4.36
C ARG A 190 -1.29 -11.51 -3.51
N ALA A 191 -2.19 -10.74 -4.12
CA ALA A 191 -3.37 -10.21 -3.47
C ALA A 191 -4.59 -10.18 -4.41
N ASP A 192 -5.76 -10.39 -3.85
CA ASP A 192 -7.02 -10.09 -4.53
C ASP A 192 -7.27 -8.59 -4.47
N ASN A 193 -7.18 -7.93 -5.62
CA ASN A 193 -7.34 -6.48 -5.73
C ASN A 193 -8.71 -6.15 -6.30
N VAL A 194 -9.40 -5.21 -5.66
CA VAL A 194 -10.67 -4.64 -6.10
C VAL A 194 -10.52 -3.12 -6.09
N LEU A 195 -10.76 -2.50 -7.25
CA LEU A 195 -10.72 -1.07 -7.44
C LEU A 195 -12.06 -0.59 -8.01
N LEU A 196 -12.57 0.51 -7.46
CA LEU A 196 -13.72 1.23 -7.98
C LEU A 196 -13.39 2.72 -7.98
N ASP A 197 -13.44 3.34 -9.16
CA ASP A 197 -13.28 4.77 -9.35
C ASP A 197 -14.54 5.34 -10.01
N VAL A 198 -15.02 6.44 -9.46
CA VAL A 198 -16.15 7.21 -9.96
C VAL A 198 -15.71 8.66 -10.00
N SER A 199 -15.85 9.31 -11.13
CA SER A 199 -15.59 10.74 -11.27
C SER A 199 -16.64 11.41 -12.12
N SER A 200 -16.92 12.67 -11.84
CA SER A 200 -17.89 13.45 -12.59
C SER A 200 -17.41 14.89 -12.72
N ALA A 201 -17.36 15.38 -13.95
CA ALA A 201 -17.16 16.79 -14.27
C ALA A 201 -18.51 17.40 -14.63
N VAL A 202 -18.92 18.43 -13.90
CA VAL A 202 -20.25 19.03 -13.98
C VAL A 202 -20.12 20.55 -14.13
N GLU A 203 -20.80 21.14 -15.10
CA GLU A 203 -20.94 22.59 -15.26
C GLU A 203 -22.26 23.05 -14.63
N LEU A 204 -22.24 23.35 -13.33
CA LEU A 204 -23.42 23.78 -12.59
C LEU A 204 -23.97 25.12 -13.07
N GLY A 205 -23.17 25.92 -13.80
CA GLY A 205 -23.62 27.15 -14.44
C GLY A 205 -24.72 26.93 -15.49
N LYS A 206 -24.84 25.73 -16.06
CA LYS A 206 -25.90 25.39 -17.04
C LYS A 206 -27.31 25.40 -16.44
N PHE A 207 -27.47 25.34 -15.12
CA PHE A 207 -28.78 25.50 -14.46
C PHE A 207 -29.25 26.95 -14.37
N LEU A 208 -28.37 27.91 -14.65
CA LEU A 208 -28.68 29.34 -14.65
C LEU A 208 -28.97 29.82 -16.08
N PRO A 209 -29.77 30.91 -16.25
CA PRO A 209 -30.00 31.47 -17.57
C PRO A 209 -28.68 31.86 -18.26
N GLN A 210 -28.54 31.57 -19.55
CA GLN A 210 -27.31 31.84 -20.31
C GLN A 210 -26.88 33.33 -20.25
N LYS A 211 -27.84 34.25 -20.15
CA LYS A 211 -27.59 35.69 -20.01
C LYS A 211 -26.87 36.09 -18.72
N SER A 212 -26.89 35.22 -17.70
CA SER A 212 -26.21 35.46 -16.43
C SER A 212 -24.68 35.42 -16.56
N GLY A 213 -24.15 34.68 -17.54
CA GLY A 213 -22.70 34.50 -17.75
C GLY A 213 -21.99 33.74 -16.62
N VAL A 214 -22.71 33.13 -15.68
CA VAL A 214 -22.11 32.46 -14.52
C VAL A 214 -21.57 31.10 -14.93
N LYS A 215 -20.29 30.85 -14.62
CA LYS A 215 -19.62 29.55 -14.80
C LYS A 215 -19.28 28.97 -13.44
N ILE A 216 -19.71 27.73 -13.22
CA ILE A 216 -19.50 26.96 -12.00
C ILE A 216 -19.03 25.55 -12.38
N PRO A 217 -17.77 25.40 -12.85
CA PRO A 217 -17.20 24.08 -13.11
C PRO A 217 -16.92 23.39 -11.78
N MET A 218 -17.51 22.21 -11.60
CA MET A 218 -17.33 21.33 -10.45
C MET A 218 -16.81 19.98 -10.93
N PHE A 219 -15.82 19.44 -10.21
CA PHE A 219 -15.34 18.07 -10.38
C PHE A 219 -15.50 17.33 -9.06
N VAL A 220 -16.08 16.15 -9.10
CA VAL A 220 -16.20 15.25 -7.94
C VAL A 220 -15.61 13.89 -8.27
N SER A 221 -14.90 13.30 -7.33
CA SER A 221 -14.28 11.99 -7.49
C SER A 221 -14.38 11.15 -6.22
N TYR A 222 -14.59 9.86 -6.39
CA TYR A 222 -14.56 8.84 -5.35
C TYR A 222 -13.81 7.62 -5.88
N SER A 223 -12.82 7.15 -5.12
CA SER A 223 -12.01 5.99 -5.43
C SER A 223 -11.94 5.10 -4.20
N LYS A 224 -12.13 3.81 -4.37
CA LYS A 224 -12.03 2.79 -3.34
C LYS A 224 -11.17 1.65 -3.86
N GLN A 225 -10.11 1.35 -3.13
CA GLN A 225 -9.19 0.27 -3.40
C GLN A 225 -9.14 -0.66 -2.19
N VAL A 226 -9.26 -1.96 -2.45
CA VAL A 226 -9.11 -3.01 -1.44
C VAL A 226 -8.19 -4.07 -2.01
N ALA A 227 -7.08 -4.34 -1.34
CA ALA A 227 -6.20 -5.46 -1.64
C ALA A 227 -6.21 -6.44 -0.46
N THR A 228 -6.65 -7.67 -0.72
CA THR A 228 -6.67 -8.75 0.28
C THR A 228 -5.50 -9.69 0.00
N PRO A 229 -4.50 -9.78 0.90
CA PRO A 229 -3.30 -10.57 0.62
C PRO A 229 -3.59 -12.08 0.65
N GLN A 230 -2.83 -12.85 -0.13
CA GLN A 230 -2.88 -14.31 -0.12
C GLN A 230 -2.50 -14.89 1.24
N PHE A 231 -1.46 -14.33 1.87
CA PHE A 231 -0.92 -14.80 3.14
C PHE A 231 -1.31 -13.86 4.29
N ASN A 232 -1.48 -14.42 5.48
CA ASN A 232 -1.80 -13.65 6.67
C ASN A 232 -0.61 -12.76 7.06
N PRO A 233 -0.75 -11.42 7.13
CA PRO A 233 0.37 -10.54 7.48
C PRO A 233 0.99 -10.79 8.86
N LYS A 234 0.24 -11.37 9.81
CA LYS A 234 0.78 -11.79 11.13
C LYS A 234 1.62 -13.08 11.05
N THR A 235 1.28 -13.97 10.12
CA THR A 235 1.95 -15.26 9.91
C THR A 235 2.07 -15.50 8.41
N PRO A 236 3.07 -14.88 7.75
CA PRO A 236 3.16 -14.82 6.28
C PRO A 236 3.37 -16.17 5.58
N ASP A 237 3.55 -17.24 6.35
CA ASP A 237 3.68 -18.63 5.90
C ASP A 237 2.35 -19.40 5.91
N ILE A 238 1.25 -18.78 6.37
CA ILE A 238 -0.09 -19.35 6.36
C ILE A 238 -0.99 -18.52 5.42
N GLU A 239 -1.72 -19.19 4.53
CA GLU A 239 -2.72 -18.53 3.69
C GLU A 239 -3.80 -17.86 4.55
N LEU A 240 -4.16 -16.61 4.21
CA LEU A 240 -5.18 -15.84 4.92
C LEU A 240 -6.53 -16.58 4.93
N LYS A 241 -6.85 -17.29 3.84
CA LYS A 241 -8.06 -18.11 3.72
C LYS A 241 -8.15 -19.15 4.82
N ASN A 242 -7.07 -19.88 5.11
CA ASN A 242 -7.03 -20.90 6.16
C ASN A 242 -7.29 -20.28 7.55
N ALA A 243 -6.73 -19.10 7.81
CA ALA A 243 -6.97 -18.37 9.05
C ALA A 243 -8.44 -17.89 9.16
N LEU A 244 -9.07 -17.49 8.05
CA LEU A 244 -10.48 -17.09 8.02
C LEU A 244 -11.44 -18.28 8.15
N ASP A 245 -11.11 -19.45 7.61
CA ASP A 245 -11.97 -20.63 7.66
C ASP A 245 -12.08 -21.20 9.08
N GLN A 246 -11.03 -21.06 9.90
CA GLN A 246 -10.99 -21.50 11.30
C GLN A 246 -11.57 -20.47 12.30
N ALA A 247 -11.89 -19.26 11.84
CA ALA A 247 -12.31 -18.15 12.69
C ALA A 247 -13.85 -18.03 12.82
N THR A 248 -14.34 -17.53 13.96
CA THR A 248 -15.74 -17.10 14.10
C THR A 248 -16.02 -15.86 13.23
N LYS A 249 -17.29 -15.50 13.02
CA LYS A 249 -17.66 -14.35 12.19
C LYS A 249 -17.00 -13.04 12.67
N GLU A 250 -17.04 -12.80 13.98
CA GLU A 250 -16.44 -11.60 14.60
C GLU A 250 -14.92 -11.60 14.46
N GLN A 251 -14.30 -12.78 14.55
CA GLN A 251 -12.86 -12.95 14.32
C GLN A 251 -12.49 -12.71 12.84
N LYS A 252 -13.33 -13.16 11.89
CA LYS A 252 -13.10 -12.92 10.46
C LYS A 252 -13.08 -11.43 10.13
N ASP A 253 -14.04 -10.67 10.65
CA ASP A 253 -14.10 -9.22 10.42
C ASP A 253 -12.86 -8.51 11.00
N SER A 254 -12.40 -8.94 12.19
CA SER A 254 -11.15 -8.46 12.78
C SER A 254 -9.92 -8.82 11.93
N ILE A 255 -9.84 -10.07 11.46
CA ILE A 255 -8.76 -10.56 10.61
C ILE A 255 -8.69 -9.77 9.30
N LEU A 256 -9.82 -9.60 8.62
CA LEU A 256 -9.89 -8.78 7.42
C LEU A 256 -9.55 -7.32 7.72
N ASN A 257 -9.94 -6.81 8.89
CA ASN A 257 -9.68 -5.43 9.26
C ASN A 257 -8.18 -5.09 9.32
N PHE A 258 -7.36 -6.00 9.84
CA PHE A 258 -5.90 -5.81 9.88
C PHE A 258 -5.16 -6.36 8.67
N SER A 259 -5.75 -7.30 7.93
CA SER A 259 -5.02 -7.95 6.83
C SER A 259 -5.14 -7.20 5.50
N GLN A 260 -6.28 -6.53 5.27
CA GLN A 260 -6.53 -5.83 4.00
C GLN A 260 -5.81 -4.48 3.96
N ASP A 261 -5.16 -4.18 2.83
CA ASP A 261 -4.85 -2.81 2.46
C ASP A 261 -6.13 -2.19 1.88
N TYR A 262 -6.62 -1.16 2.56
CA TYR A 262 -7.86 -0.50 2.25
C TYR A 262 -7.61 0.98 2.12
N THR A 263 -7.92 1.54 0.96
CA THR A 263 -7.73 2.95 0.65
C THR A 263 -9.00 3.54 0.05
N VAL A 264 -9.44 4.69 0.56
CA VAL A 264 -10.50 5.50 -0.01
C VAL A 264 -9.97 6.90 -0.29
N ARG A 265 -10.22 7.39 -1.50
CA ARG A 265 -9.93 8.77 -1.89
C ARG A 265 -11.22 9.43 -2.33
N ARG A 266 -11.52 10.59 -1.79
CA ARG A 266 -12.68 11.39 -2.22
C ARG A 266 -12.27 12.83 -2.40
N GLY A 267 -12.86 13.49 -3.39
CA GLY A 267 -12.52 14.87 -3.67
C GLY A 267 -13.66 15.62 -4.35
N ILE A 268 -13.71 16.92 -4.07
CA ILE A 268 -14.61 17.86 -4.72
C ILE A 268 -13.85 19.15 -5.00
N ASN A 269 -13.87 19.59 -6.25
CA ASN A 269 -13.12 20.74 -6.73
C ASN A 269 -14.04 21.67 -7.54
N PHE A 270 -14.17 22.91 -7.13
CA PHE A 270 -14.72 24.00 -7.90
C PHE A 270 -13.57 24.82 -8.47
N THR A 271 -13.49 24.92 -9.79
CA THR A 271 -12.35 25.58 -10.45
C THR A 271 -12.81 26.83 -11.16
N ASN A 272 -12.23 27.97 -10.79
CA ASN A 272 -12.44 29.24 -11.47
C ASN A 272 -13.93 29.60 -11.63
N VAL A 273 -14.68 29.46 -10.55
CA VAL A 273 -16.08 29.90 -10.43
C VAL A 273 -16.11 31.41 -10.59
N ARG A 274 -16.80 31.89 -11.61
CA ARG A 274 -16.78 33.32 -11.99
C ARG A 274 -18.04 33.70 -12.76
N LYS A 275 -18.25 35.00 -12.89
CA LYS A 275 -19.23 35.56 -13.81
C LYS A 275 -18.51 36.16 -15.02
N GLU A 276 -18.85 35.70 -16.21
CA GLU A 276 -18.35 36.25 -17.45
C GLU A 276 -19.17 37.48 -17.87
N ARG A 277 -18.47 38.45 -18.46
CA ARG A 277 -19.09 39.67 -18.98
C ARG A 277 -19.84 39.34 -20.26
N THR A 278 -21.17 39.44 -20.22
CA THR A 278 -22.03 39.17 -21.39
C THR A 278 -22.30 40.41 -22.25
N ASN A 279 -22.01 41.61 -21.73
CA ASN A 279 -22.19 42.86 -22.46
C ASN A 279 -20.86 43.61 -22.60
N ASN A 280 -20.30 43.58 -23.81
CA ASN A 280 -19.01 44.20 -24.14
C ASN A 280 -19.06 45.72 -24.31
N THR A 281 -20.24 46.33 -24.36
CA THR A 281 -20.35 47.80 -24.50
C THR A 281 -20.26 48.54 -23.16
N LYS A 282 -20.45 47.82 -22.04
CA LYS A 282 -20.34 48.41 -20.71
C LYS A 282 -18.87 48.50 -20.29
N PRO A 283 -18.38 49.68 -19.86
CA PRO A 283 -17.00 49.83 -19.42
C PRO A 283 -16.73 48.98 -18.17
N VAL A 284 -15.54 48.37 -18.10
CA VAL A 284 -15.07 47.63 -16.92
C VAL A 284 -14.89 48.60 -15.74
N ARG A 285 -15.56 48.32 -14.63
CA ARG A 285 -15.45 49.08 -13.38
C ARG A 285 -14.73 48.25 -12.33
N LEU A 286 -14.12 48.93 -11.35
CA LEU A 286 -13.36 48.27 -10.28
C LEU A 286 -14.23 47.34 -9.43
N TRP A 287 -15.50 47.71 -9.22
CA TRP A 287 -16.46 46.96 -8.40
C TRP A 287 -17.30 45.95 -9.19
N ASP A 288 -16.96 45.70 -10.45
CA ASP A 288 -17.64 44.67 -11.25
C ASP A 288 -17.34 43.28 -10.68
N ILE A 289 -18.40 42.49 -10.43
CA ILE A 289 -18.29 41.12 -9.91
C ILE A 289 -17.58 40.19 -10.90
N GLU A 290 -17.60 40.55 -12.19
CA GLU A 290 -16.91 39.85 -13.28
C GLU A 290 -15.38 39.86 -13.11
N ASN A 291 -14.84 40.74 -12.26
CA ASN A 291 -13.42 40.76 -11.92
C ASN A 291 -13.04 39.70 -10.88
N PHE A 292 -14.02 39.05 -10.23
CA PHE A 292 -13.77 38.05 -9.19
C PHE A 292 -13.88 36.63 -9.75
N SER A 293 -12.97 35.77 -9.30
CA SER A 293 -13.06 34.33 -9.47
C SER A 293 -12.66 33.60 -8.20
N ALA A 294 -13.33 32.50 -7.92
CA ALA A 294 -13.09 31.67 -6.75
C ALA A 294 -12.79 30.22 -7.17
N SER A 295 -11.85 29.60 -6.49
CA SER A 295 -11.61 28.16 -6.60
C SER A 295 -11.59 27.54 -5.21
N TYR A 296 -12.15 26.35 -5.08
CA TYR A 296 -12.17 25.60 -3.84
C TYR A 296 -11.95 24.13 -4.15
N ALA A 297 -11.03 23.48 -3.45
CA ALA A 297 -10.76 22.07 -3.62
C ALA A 297 -10.65 21.41 -2.24
N TYR A 298 -11.30 20.27 -2.11
CA TYR A 298 -11.20 19.39 -0.96
C TYR A 298 -10.83 18.00 -1.43
N THR A 299 -9.80 17.42 -0.86
CA THR A 299 -9.44 16.01 -1.08
C THR A 299 -9.20 15.32 0.24
N GLN A 300 -9.74 14.12 0.39
CA GLN A 300 -9.52 13.25 1.54
C GLN A 300 -8.94 11.92 1.09
N TYR A 301 -7.97 11.44 1.84
CA TYR A 301 -7.34 10.14 1.75
C TYR A 301 -7.55 9.44 3.09
N ASP A 302 -8.24 8.31 3.07
CA ASP A 302 -8.43 7.44 4.24
C ASP A 302 -7.81 6.08 3.92
N HIS A 303 -6.88 5.63 4.73
CA HIS A 303 -6.15 4.39 4.52
C HIS A 303 -5.99 3.59 5.80
N ARG A 304 -6.01 2.27 5.68
CA ARG A 304 -5.68 1.32 6.75
C ARG A 304 -5.07 0.07 6.13
N ASP A 305 -4.11 -0.50 6.82
CA ASP A 305 -3.45 -1.74 6.44
C ASP A 305 -2.98 -2.48 7.70
N PHE A 306 -2.06 -3.42 7.54
CA PHE A 306 -1.48 -4.16 8.65
C PHE A 306 -0.67 -3.29 9.62
N ILE A 307 -0.04 -2.23 9.13
CA ILE A 307 0.87 -1.39 9.91
C ILE A 307 0.12 -0.20 10.52
N ASN A 308 -0.75 0.44 9.74
CA ASN A 308 -1.53 1.62 10.06
C ASN A 308 -2.97 1.20 10.36
N GLN A 309 -3.42 1.47 11.57
CA GLN A 309 -4.82 1.28 11.95
C GLN A 309 -5.72 2.32 11.25
N SER A 310 -5.22 3.54 11.13
CA SER A 310 -5.89 4.64 10.44
C SER A 310 -4.85 5.65 9.96
N SER A 311 -4.94 6.04 8.71
CA SER A 311 -4.19 7.13 8.10
C SER A 311 -5.18 8.02 7.38
N ILE A 312 -5.39 9.23 7.88
CA ILE A 312 -6.34 10.19 7.32
C ILE A 312 -5.55 11.42 6.87
N GLN A 313 -5.83 11.90 5.66
CA GLN A 313 -5.26 13.13 5.15
C GLN A 313 -6.33 13.94 4.42
N ASN A 314 -6.61 15.13 4.93
CA ASN A 314 -7.53 16.11 4.38
C ASN A 314 -6.71 17.30 3.85
N ASN A 315 -6.90 17.64 2.59
CA ASN A 315 -6.33 18.82 1.97
C ASN A 315 -7.45 19.76 1.55
N TYR A 316 -7.37 21.01 1.97
CA TYR A 316 -8.29 22.08 1.59
C TYR A 316 -7.48 23.15 0.88
N ARG A 317 -7.89 23.49 -0.34
CA ARG A 317 -7.33 24.61 -1.09
C ARG A 317 -8.44 25.60 -1.42
N GLY A 318 -8.29 26.84 -0.99
CA GLY A 318 -9.14 27.95 -1.39
C GLY A 318 -8.32 28.97 -2.17
N SER A 319 -8.90 29.54 -3.21
CA SER A 319 -8.28 30.63 -3.97
C SER A 319 -9.36 31.67 -4.26
N LEU A 320 -9.10 32.92 -3.92
CA LEU A 320 -9.91 34.06 -4.34
C LEU A 320 -9.02 34.97 -5.17
N GLN A 321 -9.41 35.20 -6.41
CA GLN A 321 -8.69 36.05 -7.34
C GLN A 321 -9.58 37.22 -7.75
N TYR A 322 -9.01 38.41 -7.70
CA TYR A 322 -9.53 39.62 -8.29
C TYR A 322 -8.60 40.01 -9.45
N SER A 323 -9.15 40.12 -10.65
CA SER A 323 -8.44 40.55 -11.84
C SER A 323 -9.25 41.62 -12.55
N TYR A 324 -8.78 42.85 -12.43
CA TYR A 324 -9.29 44.01 -13.14
C TYR A 324 -8.33 44.36 -14.26
N SER A 325 -8.86 44.56 -15.46
CA SER A 325 -8.11 45.04 -16.61
C SER A 325 -8.97 46.01 -17.40
N LYS A 326 -8.41 47.18 -17.70
CA LYS A 326 -9.07 48.23 -18.49
C LYS A 326 -8.06 48.95 -19.36
N GLU A 327 -8.47 49.28 -20.57
CA GLU A 327 -7.69 50.17 -21.43
C GLU A 327 -7.42 51.52 -20.73
N SER A 328 -6.15 51.94 -20.73
CA SER A 328 -5.74 53.18 -20.10
C SER A 328 -6.36 54.38 -20.81
N LYS A 329 -7.11 55.19 -20.06
CA LYS A 329 -7.62 56.47 -20.53
C LYS A 329 -6.74 57.58 -19.97
N SER A 330 -5.93 58.17 -20.85
CA SER A 330 -5.08 59.30 -20.51
C SER A 330 -5.84 60.62 -20.70
N TYR A 331 -5.70 61.53 -19.73
CA TYR A 331 -6.25 62.88 -19.75
C TYR A 331 -5.11 63.86 -20.05
N ALA A 332 -5.27 64.65 -21.11
CA ALA A 332 -4.31 65.69 -21.51
C ALA A 332 -4.96 67.08 -21.34
N PRO A 333 -4.87 67.70 -20.15
CA PRO A 333 -5.62 68.91 -19.82
C PRO A 333 -5.25 70.13 -20.67
N PHE A 334 -4.01 70.20 -21.16
CA PHE A 334 -3.48 71.35 -21.89
C PHE A 334 -3.51 71.18 -23.41
N GLU A 335 -3.83 70.00 -23.92
CA GLU A 335 -3.80 69.65 -25.35
C GLU A 335 -4.68 70.57 -26.20
N LYS A 336 -5.83 70.99 -25.65
CA LYS A 336 -6.80 71.89 -26.32
C LYS A 336 -6.56 73.39 -26.06
N ILE A 337 -5.77 73.72 -25.03
CA ILE A 337 -5.58 75.10 -24.55
C ILE A 337 -4.29 75.69 -25.13
N ILE A 338 -3.21 74.90 -25.19
CA ILE A 338 -1.90 75.34 -25.66
C ILE A 338 -1.77 75.00 -27.16
N LYS A 339 -1.85 76.02 -28.02
CA LYS A 339 -1.67 75.87 -29.48
C LYS A 339 -0.26 76.21 -29.98
N SER A 340 0.55 76.88 -29.14
CA SER A 340 1.91 77.31 -29.49
C SER A 340 2.89 76.14 -29.50
N ASN A 341 3.77 76.09 -30.49
CA ASN A 341 4.80 75.06 -30.64
C ASN A 341 5.92 75.18 -29.59
N MET A 342 6.08 76.37 -28.98
CA MET A 342 7.13 76.65 -27.98
C MET A 342 6.82 76.05 -26.60
N LEU A 343 5.57 75.63 -26.36
CA LEU A 343 5.08 75.05 -25.10
C LEU A 343 4.65 73.57 -25.29
N SER A 344 5.24 72.87 -26.26
CA SER A 344 4.89 71.48 -26.61
C SER A 344 4.98 70.51 -25.42
N ILE A 345 5.99 70.67 -24.55
CA ILE A 345 6.15 69.85 -23.34
C ILE A 345 4.94 69.98 -22.39
N LEU A 346 4.41 71.19 -22.23
CA LEU A 346 3.22 71.42 -21.39
C LEU A 346 1.94 70.97 -22.10
N LYS A 347 1.88 71.12 -23.42
CA LYS A 347 0.75 70.66 -24.25
C LYS A 347 0.60 69.14 -24.23
N ASP A 348 1.72 68.41 -24.25
CA ASP A 348 1.79 66.96 -24.30
C ASP A 348 1.72 66.30 -22.92
N PHE A 349 1.65 67.11 -21.85
CA PHE A 349 1.45 66.62 -20.50
C PHE A 349 0.12 65.87 -20.42
N ASN A 350 0.21 64.61 -20.01
CA ASN A 350 -0.92 63.70 -19.94
C ASN A 350 -0.75 62.78 -18.75
N PHE A 351 -1.86 62.39 -18.14
CA PHE A 351 -1.84 61.50 -16.99
C PHE A 351 -3.06 60.56 -16.99
N SER A 352 -2.92 59.37 -16.43
CA SER A 352 -4.04 58.46 -16.16
C SER A 352 -4.33 58.39 -14.66
N ILE A 353 -5.61 58.40 -14.31
CA ILE A 353 -6.05 58.41 -12.90
C ILE A 353 -6.17 57.00 -12.33
N LEU A 354 -6.49 56.01 -13.17
CA LEU A 354 -6.76 54.64 -12.74
C LEU A 354 -5.67 53.69 -13.28
N PRO A 355 -5.28 52.67 -12.49
CA PRO A 355 -4.43 51.59 -12.99
C PRO A 355 -5.03 50.92 -14.23
N SER A 356 -4.15 50.47 -15.14
CA SER A 356 -4.56 49.69 -16.31
C SER A 356 -4.89 48.24 -15.94
N ALA A 357 -4.22 47.68 -14.92
CA ALA A 357 -4.58 46.38 -14.38
C ALA A 357 -4.33 46.29 -12.86
N ILE A 358 -5.20 45.54 -12.18
CA ILE A 358 -5.04 45.18 -10.77
C ILE A 358 -5.31 43.68 -10.66
N ASN A 359 -4.31 42.95 -10.21
CA ASN A 359 -4.38 41.54 -9.88
C ASN A 359 -4.16 41.39 -8.38
N PHE A 360 -5.09 40.73 -7.71
CA PHE A 360 -4.96 40.37 -6.32
C PHE A 360 -5.40 38.93 -6.18
N ARG A 361 -4.59 38.10 -5.53
CA ARG A 361 -4.93 36.71 -5.28
C ARG A 361 -4.61 36.34 -3.85
N VAL A 362 -5.55 35.65 -3.23
CA VAL A 362 -5.38 35.02 -1.93
C VAL A 362 -5.53 33.52 -2.12
N ASP A 363 -4.48 32.78 -1.78
CA ASP A 363 -4.48 31.33 -1.76
C ASP A 363 -4.36 30.84 -0.32
N VAL A 364 -5.21 29.89 0.05
CA VAL A 364 -5.22 29.22 1.34
C VAL A 364 -5.03 27.74 1.10
N ASP A 365 -3.95 27.16 1.61
CA ASP A 365 -3.69 25.73 1.61
C ASP A 365 -3.69 25.23 3.06
N ARG A 366 -4.61 24.33 3.39
CA ARG A 366 -4.68 23.65 4.68
C ARG A 366 -4.52 22.15 4.49
N LEU A 367 -3.47 21.60 5.07
CA LEU A 367 -3.26 20.16 5.20
C LEU A 367 -3.53 19.74 6.64
N TYR A 368 -4.37 18.73 6.81
CA TYR A 368 -4.54 18.01 8.05
C TYR A 368 -4.25 16.55 7.77
N SER A 369 -3.31 15.96 8.47
CA SER A 369 -3.01 14.54 8.39
C SER A 369 -2.89 13.96 9.79
N GLU A 370 -3.43 12.77 9.97
CA GLU A 370 -3.25 11.98 11.18
C GLU A 370 -2.92 10.53 10.81
N ASN A 371 -2.03 9.92 11.59
CA ASN A 371 -1.64 8.53 11.40
C ASN A 371 -1.54 7.83 12.74
N THR A 372 -2.32 6.76 12.88
CA THR A 372 -2.36 5.87 14.04
C THR A 372 -1.79 4.52 13.64
N LEU A 373 -0.67 4.15 14.25
CA LEU A 373 -0.05 2.83 14.04
C LEU A 373 -0.85 1.76 14.79
N ARG A 374 -1.02 0.61 14.13
CA ARG A 374 -1.76 -0.54 14.66
C ARG A 374 -0.93 -1.29 15.68
N ASN A 375 -1.55 -1.65 16.80
CA ASN A 375 -0.99 -2.63 17.71
C ASN A 375 -1.46 -4.04 17.31
N ASN A 376 -0.54 -4.86 16.79
CA ASN A 376 -0.83 -6.22 16.35
C ASN A 376 -0.53 -7.29 17.41
N ASP A 377 0.03 -6.89 18.57
CA ASP A 377 0.41 -7.79 19.65
C ASP A 377 -0.70 -7.86 20.73
N PRO A 378 -1.36 -9.01 20.90
CA PRO A 378 -2.40 -9.19 21.91
C PRO A 378 -1.87 -9.15 23.36
N ASN A 379 -0.55 -9.29 23.57
CA ASN A 379 0.09 -9.27 24.88
C ASN A 379 0.74 -7.93 25.23
N ASN A 380 0.52 -6.89 24.42
CA ASN A 380 1.11 -5.58 24.69
C ASN A 380 0.42 -4.94 25.92
N THR A 381 1.11 -5.02 27.05
CA THR A 381 0.64 -4.53 28.36
C THR A 381 0.98 -3.07 28.62
N ILE A 382 1.63 -2.37 27.69
CA ILE A 382 1.98 -0.96 27.87
C ILE A 382 0.69 -0.12 27.82
N PRO A 383 0.26 0.51 28.94
CA PRO A 383 -1.05 1.16 29.04
C PRO A 383 -1.26 2.32 28.06
N LEU A 384 -0.16 2.97 27.64
CA LEU A 384 -0.18 4.04 26.62
C LEU A 384 -0.32 3.50 25.18
N LEU A 385 -0.22 2.18 24.96
CA LEU A 385 -0.17 1.54 23.65
C LEU A 385 -1.30 0.52 23.41
N GLN A 386 -2.23 0.34 24.37
CA GLN A 386 -3.35 -0.59 24.23
C GLN A 386 -4.31 -0.22 23.08
N ASN A 387 -4.35 1.06 22.68
CA ASN A 387 -5.14 1.57 21.55
C ASN A 387 -4.29 1.90 20.29
N GLY A 388 -3.07 1.34 20.16
CA GLY A 388 -2.11 1.66 19.10
C GLY A 388 -0.91 2.48 19.62
N TYR A 389 0.07 2.80 18.77
CA TYR A 389 1.28 3.54 19.20
C TYR A 389 1.08 5.06 19.35
N GLY A 390 -0.15 5.49 19.66
CA GLY A 390 -0.57 6.89 19.63
C GLY A 390 -0.85 7.40 18.21
N THR A 391 -1.64 8.47 18.12
CA THR A 391 -1.92 9.16 16.85
C THR A 391 -0.94 10.30 16.66
N THR A 392 -0.22 10.29 15.55
CA THR A 392 0.62 11.41 15.11
C THR A 392 -0.19 12.37 14.26
N PHE A 393 0.05 13.67 14.39
CA PHE A 393 -0.68 14.70 13.64
C PHE A 393 0.29 15.60 12.88
N ASN A 394 -0.02 15.88 11.62
CA ASN A 394 0.62 16.91 10.81
C ASN A 394 -0.42 17.93 10.36
N LYS A 395 -0.28 19.17 10.83
CA LYS A 395 -1.20 20.26 10.52
C LYS A 395 -0.40 21.38 9.89
N ASN A 396 -0.70 21.71 8.64
CA ASN A 396 -0.09 22.83 7.94
C ASN A 396 -1.21 23.77 7.46
N PHE A 397 -1.01 25.07 7.68
CA PHE A 397 -1.88 26.11 7.18
C PHE A 397 -1.01 27.20 6.57
N ARG A 398 -1.15 27.40 5.27
CA ARG A 398 -0.44 28.43 4.51
C ARG A 398 -1.44 29.36 3.87
N MET A 399 -1.21 30.66 4.04
CA MET A 399 -1.92 31.70 3.33
C MET A 399 -0.91 32.50 2.52
N SER A 400 -1.13 32.59 1.21
CA SER A 400 -0.32 33.37 0.29
C SER A 400 -1.16 34.51 -0.28
N ARG A 401 -0.56 35.69 -0.41
CA ARG A 401 -1.19 36.87 -0.99
C ARG A 401 -0.28 37.39 -2.10
N LEU A 402 -0.84 37.55 -3.28
CA LEU A 402 -0.14 38.05 -4.46
C LEU A 402 -0.81 39.36 -4.87
N TYR A 403 0.01 40.37 -5.13
CA TYR A 403 -0.42 41.70 -5.55
C TYR A 403 0.24 42.00 -6.88
N GLY A 404 -0.49 42.52 -7.85
CA GLY A 404 0.03 42.93 -9.14
C GLY A 404 -0.69 44.19 -9.56
N ILE A 405 0.01 45.31 -9.69
CA ILE A 405 -0.58 46.57 -10.15
C ILE A 405 0.23 47.06 -11.34
N ALA A 406 -0.43 47.20 -12.48
CA ALA A 406 0.11 47.87 -13.64
C ALA A 406 -0.60 49.22 -13.81
N TRP A 407 0.16 50.30 -13.91
CA TRP A 407 -0.35 51.65 -14.06
C TRP A 407 0.42 52.43 -15.12
N ASN A 408 -0.24 52.65 -16.26
CA ASN A 408 0.23 53.55 -17.30
C ASN A 408 0.04 55.01 -16.89
N LEU A 409 0.88 55.53 -15.99
CA LEU A 409 0.80 56.89 -15.43
C LEU A 409 0.70 57.96 -16.51
N THR A 410 1.46 57.83 -17.60
CA THR A 410 1.37 58.66 -18.81
C THR A 410 1.44 57.77 -20.06
N ARG A 411 1.28 58.34 -21.26
CA ARG A 411 1.51 57.63 -22.53
C ARG A 411 2.93 57.07 -22.67
N SER A 412 3.90 57.58 -21.91
CA SER A 412 5.32 57.22 -21.99
C SER A 412 5.89 56.65 -20.68
N LEU A 413 5.09 56.54 -19.62
CA LEU A 413 5.51 56.02 -18.32
C LEU A 413 4.52 54.97 -17.82
N GLN A 414 5.03 53.75 -17.63
CA GLN A 414 4.33 52.63 -17.00
C GLN A 414 5.03 52.28 -15.69
N LEU A 415 4.23 52.06 -14.64
CA LEU A 415 4.66 51.56 -13.34
C LEU A 415 4.08 50.18 -13.15
N ASP A 416 4.92 49.20 -12.85
CA ASP A 416 4.52 47.84 -12.52
C ASP A 416 4.98 47.49 -11.09
N PHE A 417 4.09 46.94 -10.29
CA PHE A 417 4.33 46.46 -8.93
C PHE A 417 3.86 45.00 -8.84
N ASN A 418 4.72 44.10 -8.35
CA ASN A 418 4.45 42.66 -8.21
C ASN A 418 4.87 42.14 -6.83
#